data_AF-A0A940VUV9-F1
#
_entry.id   AF-A0A940VUV9-F1
#
_cell.length_a   1.000
_cell.length_b   1.000
_cell.length_c   1.000
_cell.angle_alpha   90.00
_cell.angle_beta   90.00
_cell.angle_gamma   90.00
#
_symmetry.space_group_name_H-M   'P 1'
#
loop_
_entity.id
_entity.type
_entity.pdbx_description
1 polymer ?
#
loop_
_entity_poly.entity_id
_entity_poly.type
_entity_poly.pdbx_seq_one_letter_code
_entity_poly.pdbx_strand_id
1 'polypeptide(L)'
;MKSIIRDPKLAPQGHDKICWVAEHMPVLNSLNAEFIRTKPLAGINMVVTVHLEAKTAYLCMVLKNAGANVVVTGSNPLSTQDDVAAALAEEGVTVFAWYNTTTEEYDQFLHHALDTKPQIIIDDGGDLVSLLHGSRSDLAVNVLGGSEETTTGVLRLRALASEGRLSFPMISVNDADC
;
A
#
# COMPACT_ATOMS: atom_id res chain seq x y z
N MET A 1 0.03 13.43 -8.73
CA MET A 1 -1.23 13.65 -7.98
C MET A 1 -0.85 14.23 -6.63
N LYS A 2 -1.71 15.00 -5.96
CA LYS A 2 -1.36 15.62 -4.66
C LYS A 2 -1.87 14.73 -3.53
N SER A 3 -1.03 14.46 -2.53
CA SER A 3 -1.41 13.70 -1.33
C SER A 3 -2.54 14.39 -0.56
N ILE A 4 -3.39 13.59 0.09
CA ILE A 4 -4.44 14.00 1.01
C ILE A 4 -4.07 13.44 2.39
N ILE A 5 -3.58 14.32 3.26
CA ILE A 5 -3.05 14.00 4.59
C ILE A 5 -3.54 15.04 5.60
N ARG A 6 -3.49 14.69 6.90
CA ARG A 6 -4.03 15.54 7.98
C ARG A 6 -3.29 16.87 8.14
N ASP A 7 -1.98 16.80 8.38
CA ASP A 7 -1.14 17.98 8.58
C ASP A 7 0.30 17.70 8.10
N PRO A 8 0.76 18.36 7.02
CA PRO A 8 2.12 18.17 6.51
C PRO A 8 3.21 18.62 7.49
N LYS A 9 2.90 19.47 8.49
CA LYS A 9 3.89 19.95 9.46
C LYS A 9 4.38 18.87 10.43
N LEU A 10 3.72 17.71 10.45
CA LEU A 10 4.09 16.57 11.29
C LEU A 10 5.26 15.76 10.70
N ALA A 11 5.67 16.03 9.46
CA ALA A 11 6.70 15.28 8.75
C ALA A 11 8.01 15.06 9.54
N PRO A 12 8.57 16.05 10.29
CA PRO A 12 9.79 15.82 11.05
C PRO A 12 9.70 14.66 12.04
N GLN A 13 8.57 14.51 12.75
CA GLN A 13 8.38 13.40 13.70
C GLN A 13 8.20 12.06 12.99
N GLY A 14 7.54 12.08 11.82
CA GLY A 14 7.40 10.88 10.99
C GLY A 14 8.74 10.40 10.43
N HIS A 15 9.62 11.32 10.01
CA HIS A 15 10.98 10.99 9.56
C HIS A 15 11.78 10.28 10.65
N ASP A 16 11.74 10.78 11.88
CA ASP A 16 12.43 10.14 13.01
C ASP A 16 11.96 8.69 13.22
N LYS A 17 10.64 8.45 13.14
CA LYS A 17 10.06 7.10 13.26
C LYS A 17 10.47 6.18 12.10
N ILE A 18 10.44 6.71 10.87
CA ILE A 18 10.82 5.95 9.66
C ILE A 18 12.31 5.59 9.70
N CYS A 19 13.17 6.54 10.08
CA CYS A 19 14.60 6.29 10.28
C CYS A 19 14.84 5.21 11.33
N TRP A 20 14.13 5.28 12.46
CA TRP A 20 14.26 4.28 13.53
C TRP A 20 13.92 2.86 13.05
N VAL A 21 12.80 2.68 12.32
CA VAL A 21 12.45 1.34 11.81
C VAL A 21 13.42 0.87 10.73
N ALA A 22 13.95 1.78 9.90
CA ALA A 22 14.93 1.43 8.86
C ALA A 22 16.19 0.79 9.46
N GLU A 23 16.63 1.22 10.64
CA GLU A 23 17.76 0.59 11.35
C GLU A 23 17.47 -0.87 11.79
N HIS A 24 16.20 -1.27 11.88
CA HIS A 24 15.75 -2.54 12.44
C HIS A 24 15.09 -3.48 11.42
N MET A 25 15.12 -3.16 10.11
CA MET A 25 14.49 -3.96 9.04
C MET A 25 15.54 -4.53 8.06
N PRO A 26 16.42 -5.46 8.48
CA PRO A 26 17.59 -5.88 7.69
C PRO A 26 17.24 -6.51 6.34
N VAL A 27 16.12 -7.22 6.23
CA VAL A 27 15.65 -7.81 4.96
C VAL A 27 15.30 -6.72 3.96
N LEU A 28 14.49 -5.73 4.36
CA LEU A 28 14.17 -4.58 3.50
C LEU A 28 15.42 -3.75 3.19
N ASN A 29 16.35 -3.61 4.12
CA ASN A 29 17.61 -2.90 3.88
C ASN A 29 18.43 -3.58 2.78
N SER A 30 18.53 -4.91 2.82
CA SER A 30 19.21 -5.71 1.79
C SER A 30 18.56 -5.53 0.42
N LEU A 31 17.22 -5.62 0.37
CA LEU A 31 16.46 -5.39 -0.87
C LEU A 31 16.64 -3.96 -1.38
N ASN A 32 16.55 -2.96 -0.51
CA ASN A 32 16.71 -1.56 -0.89
C ASN A 32 18.10 -1.27 -1.46
N ALA A 33 19.15 -1.86 -0.87
CA ALA A 33 20.51 -1.75 -1.36
C ALA A 33 20.64 -2.29 -2.79
N GLU A 34 19.94 -3.36 -3.13
CA GLU A 34 19.87 -3.88 -4.51
C GLU A 34 19.00 -3.01 -5.41
N PHE A 35 17.75 -2.77 -5.01
CA PHE A 35 16.69 -2.15 -5.80
C PHE A 35 17.00 -0.71 -6.19
N ILE A 36 17.74 0.03 -5.36
CA ILE A 36 18.17 1.38 -5.72
C ILE A 36 19.06 1.39 -6.98
N ARG A 37 19.77 0.28 -7.26
CA ARG A 37 20.62 0.14 -8.46
C ARG A 37 19.86 -0.50 -9.62
N THR A 38 19.11 -1.56 -9.36
CA THR A 38 18.50 -2.38 -10.42
C THR A 38 17.16 -1.83 -10.91
N LYS A 39 16.47 -1.03 -10.09
CA LYS A 39 15.16 -0.43 -10.38
C LYS A 39 14.16 -1.43 -10.99
N PRO A 40 13.92 -2.60 -10.37
CA PRO A 40 13.15 -3.67 -10.99
C PRO A 40 11.67 -3.33 -11.20
N LEU A 41 11.15 -2.30 -10.52
CA LEU A 41 9.76 -1.85 -10.57
C LEU A 41 9.62 -0.53 -11.35
N ALA A 42 10.63 -0.16 -12.15
CA ALA A 42 10.65 1.09 -12.90
C ALA A 42 9.36 1.31 -13.71
N GLY A 43 8.64 2.38 -13.38
CA GLY A 43 7.42 2.81 -14.09
C GLY A 43 6.16 2.00 -13.77
N ILE A 44 6.24 1.03 -12.86
CA ILE A 44 5.06 0.27 -12.41
C ILE A 44 4.25 1.11 -11.42
N ASN A 45 2.95 1.23 -11.66
CA ASN A 45 2.04 1.87 -10.72
C ASN A 45 1.62 0.87 -9.64
N MET A 46 1.85 1.22 -8.38
CA MET A 46 1.56 0.36 -7.23
C MET A 46 0.65 1.06 -6.24
N VAL A 47 -0.35 0.35 -5.74
CA VAL A 47 -1.16 0.78 -4.59
C VAL A 47 -0.88 -0.13 -3.40
N VAL A 48 -0.59 0.48 -2.26
CA VAL A 48 -0.39 -0.19 -0.97
C VAL A 48 -1.53 0.21 -0.04
N THR A 49 -2.33 -0.75 0.39
CA THR A 49 -3.43 -0.58 1.34
C THR A 49 -3.13 -1.43 2.57
N VAL A 50 -2.53 -0.83 3.59
CA VAL A 50 -2.07 -1.50 4.82
C VAL A 50 -2.18 -0.51 5.97
N HIS A 51 -2.08 -0.96 7.22
CA HIS A 51 -1.93 -0.05 8.37
C HIS A 51 -0.77 0.93 8.13
N LEU A 52 -1.06 2.23 8.05
CA LEU A 52 -0.06 3.23 7.67
C LEU A 52 0.77 3.68 8.88
N GLU A 53 1.75 2.84 9.21
CA GLU A 53 2.73 3.03 10.27
C GLU A 53 4.14 3.15 9.70
N ALA A 54 5.13 3.45 10.55
CA ALA A 54 6.52 3.67 10.13
C ALA A 54 7.10 2.52 9.30
N LYS A 55 6.81 1.26 9.66
CA LYS A 55 7.24 0.06 8.91
C LYS A 55 6.67 0.01 7.49
N THR A 56 5.40 0.38 7.33
CA THR A 56 4.72 0.47 6.03
C THR A 56 5.28 1.61 5.20
N ALA A 57 5.57 2.75 5.82
CA ALA A 57 6.23 3.85 5.15
C ALA A 57 7.64 3.47 4.65
N TYR A 58 8.40 2.73 5.46
CA TYR A 58 9.70 2.22 5.01
C TYR A 58 9.58 1.25 3.84
N LEU A 59 8.61 0.32 3.87
CA LEU A 59 8.29 -0.52 2.71
C LEU A 59 7.98 0.32 1.46
N CYS A 60 7.14 1.36 1.59
CA CYS A 60 6.80 2.26 0.48
C CYS A 60 8.04 2.98 -0.08
N MET A 61 8.97 3.41 0.78
CA MET A 61 10.24 3.99 0.35
C MET A 61 11.09 2.99 -0.43
N VAL A 62 11.17 1.72 0.01
CA VAL A 62 11.91 0.67 -0.71
C VAL A 62 11.30 0.41 -2.08
N LEU A 63 9.98 0.33 -2.19
CA LEU A 63 9.27 0.15 -3.47
C LEU A 63 9.48 1.36 -4.41
N LYS A 64 9.41 2.58 -3.88
CA LYS A 64 9.74 3.79 -4.64
C LYS A 64 11.21 3.77 -5.10
N ASN A 65 12.12 3.37 -4.22
CA ASN A 65 13.55 3.21 -4.56
C ASN A 65 13.77 2.10 -5.59
N ALA A 66 12.88 1.12 -5.71
CA ALA A 66 12.86 0.13 -6.78
C ALA A 66 12.33 0.69 -8.11
N GLY A 67 11.94 1.96 -8.17
CA GLY A 67 11.47 2.65 -9.38
C GLY A 67 9.96 2.68 -9.57
N ALA A 68 9.18 2.15 -8.62
CA ALA A 68 7.72 2.15 -8.69
C ALA A 68 7.13 3.55 -8.45
N ASN A 69 5.99 3.81 -9.09
CA ASN A 69 5.11 4.92 -8.73
C ASN A 69 4.18 4.44 -7.60
N VAL A 70 4.56 4.73 -6.36
CA VAL A 70 3.86 4.22 -5.17
C VAL A 70 2.78 5.19 -4.71
N VAL A 71 1.60 4.63 -4.47
CA VAL A 71 0.45 5.27 -3.81
C VAL A 71 0.11 4.45 -2.59
N VAL A 72 -0.19 5.09 -1.47
CA VAL A 72 -0.53 4.41 -0.22
C VAL A 72 -1.79 4.97 0.43
N THR A 73 -2.58 4.08 1.01
CA THR A 73 -3.77 4.39 1.81
C THR A 73 -3.82 3.45 3.03
N GLY A 74 -4.58 3.82 4.06
CA GLY A 74 -4.80 2.97 5.23
C GLY A 74 -5.74 1.81 4.93
N SER A 75 -5.57 0.67 5.61
CA SER A 75 -6.52 -0.46 5.63
C SER A 75 -7.49 -0.44 6.81
N ASN A 76 -7.34 0.52 7.74
CA ASN A 76 -8.22 0.68 8.89
C ASN A 76 -8.29 2.15 9.33
N PRO A 77 -9.49 2.70 9.62
CA PRO A 77 -9.68 4.09 10.04
C PRO A 77 -8.82 4.53 11.23
N LEU A 78 -8.43 3.62 12.13
CA LEU A 78 -7.70 3.94 13.36
C LEU A 78 -6.20 3.58 13.29
N SER A 79 -5.71 3.12 12.15
CA SER A 79 -4.34 2.59 12.04
C SER A 79 -3.30 3.61 11.57
N THR A 80 -3.73 4.64 10.85
CA THR A 80 -2.81 5.63 10.26
C THR A 80 -2.12 6.46 11.34
N GLN A 81 -0.81 6.60 11.24
CA GLN A 81 -0.06 7.59 12.00
C GLN A 81 0.14 8.84 11.15
N ASP A 82 -0.49 9.96 11.54
CA ASP A 82 -0.52 11.18 10.72
C ASP A 82 0.86 11.79 10.47
N ASP A 83 1.78 11.65 11.42
CA ASP A 83 3.16 12.10 11.26
C ASP A 83 3.93 11.26 10.23
N VAL A 84 3.75 9.95 10.25
CA VAL A 84 4.29 9.03 9.23
C VAL A 84 3.70 9.33 7.86
N ALA A 85 2.39 9.56 7.76
CA ALA A 85 1.73 9.94 6.51
C ALA A 85 2.30 11.26 5.94
N ALA A 86 2.56 12.24 6.81
CA ALA A 86 3.17 13.52 6.43
C ALA A 86 4.61 13.34 5.94
N ALA A 87 5.44 12.57 6.64
CA ALA A 87 6.83 12.30 6.26
C ALA A 87 6.90 11.59 4.90
N LEU A 88 6.05 10.57 4.70
CA LEU A 88 6.01 9.80 3.47
C LEU A 88 5.54 10.64 2.27
N ALA A 89 4.61 11.57 2.50
CA ALA A 89 4.20 12.53 1.48
C ALA A 89 5.32 13.53 1.12
N GLU A 90 6.09 13.99 2.11
CA GLU A 90 7.27 14.86 1.89
C GLU A 90 8.38 14.12 1.11
N GLU A 91 8.56 12.82 1.38
CA GLU A 91 9.39 11.92 0.59
C GLU A 91 8.86 11.67 -0.83
N GLY A 92 7.73 12.25 -1.24
CA GLY A 92 7.23 12.19 -2.61
C GLY A 92 6.51 10.88 -2.98
N VAL A 93 6.06 10.11 -1.99
CA VAL A 93 5.05 9.06 -2.18
C VAL A 93 3.66 9.71 -2.12
N THR A 94 2.73 9.27 -2.95
CA THR A 94 1.34 9.79 -2.89
C THR A 94 0.60 9.10 -1.74
N VAL A 95 0.05 9.88 -0.81
CA VAL A 95 -0.62 9.35 0.39
C VAL A 95 -2.07 9.82 0.41
N PHE A 96 -3.01 8.89 0.63
CA PHE A 96 -4.43 9.17 0.87
C PHE A 96 -4.84 8.53 2.19
N ALA A 97 -4.57 9.19 3.31
CA ALA A 97 -4.88 8.64 4.63
C ALA A 97 -4.74 9.70 5.72
N TRP A 98 -5.52 9.55 6.79
CA TRP A 98 -5.26 10.13 8.10
C TRP A 98 -5.84 9.25 9.21
N TYR A 99 -5.48 9.55 10.45
CA TYR A 99 -6.04 8.90 11.62
C TYR A 99 -7.52 9.27 11.83
N ASN A 100 -8.31 8.28 12.22
CA ASN A 100 -9.73 8.40 12.56
C ASN A 100 -10.58 8.98 11.42
N THR A 101 -10.44 8.40 10.22
CA THR A 101 -11.30 8.71 9.07
C THR A 101 -12.75 8.34 9.33
N THR A 102 -13.69 9.10 8.75
CA THR A 102 -15.05 8.59 8.59
C THR A 102 -15.08 7.44 7.57
N THR A 103 -16.19 6.70 7.52
CA THR A 103 -16.39 5.66 6.50
C THR A 103 -16.32 6.23 5.09
N GLU A 104 -16.89 7.42 4.87
CA GLU A 104 -16.89 8.10 3.58
C GLU A 104 -15.49 8.56 3.18
N GLU A 105 -14.71 9.09 4.12
CA GLU A 105 -13.32 9.47 3.87
C GLU A 105 -12.45 8.25 3.53
N TYR A 106 -12.62 7.16 4.28
CA TYR A 106 -11.92 5.90 4.02
C TYR A 106 -12.22 5.35 2.62
N ASP A 107 -13.51 5.24 2.26
CA ASP A 107 -13.94 4.78 0.95
C ASP A 107 -13.42 5.70 -0.18
N GLN A 108 -13.47 7.01 0.04
CA GLN A 108 -12.93 7.98 -0.90
C GLN A 108 -11.41 7.80 -1.13
N PHE A 109 -10.64 7.49 -0.09
CA PHE A 109 -9.20 7.26 -0.22
C PHE A 109 -8.88 6.00 -1.02
N LEU A 110 -9.64 4.91 -0.82
CA LEU A 110 -9.52 3.70 -1.64
C LEU A 110 -9.81 4.01 -3.12
N HIS A 111 -10.87 4.78 -3.39
CA HIS A 111 -11.23 5.17 -4.75
C HIS A 111 -10.18 6.05 -5.43
N HIS A 112 -9.62 7.03 -4.71
CA HIS A 112 -8.52 7.87 -5.18
C HIS A 112 -7.25 7.06 -5.46
N ALA A 113 -6.94 6.08 -4.60
CA ALA A 113 -5.82 5.17 -4.82
C ALA A 113 -6.02 4.37 -6.12
N LEU A 114 -7.22 3.84 -6.36
CA LEU A 114 -7.55 3.11 -7.59
C LEU A 114 -7.54 4.01 -8.85
N ASP A 115 -7.88 5.29 -8.74
CA ASP A 115 -7.85 6.24 -9.88
C ASP A 115 -6.44 6.43 -10.45
N THR A 116 -5.41 6.01 -9.72
CA THR A 116 -4.02 5.96 -10.22
C THR A 116 -3.74 4.80 -11.17
N LYS A 117 -4.74 3.94 -11.42
CA LYS A 117 -4.67 2.77 -12.30
C LYS A 117 -3.50 1.85 -11.93
N PRO A 118 -3.55 1.22 -10.74
CA PRO A 118 -2.49 0.34 -10.30
C PRO A 118 -2.34 -0.87 -11.22
N GLN A 119 -1.10 -1.30 -11.39
CA GLN A 119 -0.73 -2.55 -12.04
C GLN A 119 -0.39 -3.63 -11.01
N ILE A 120 0.09 -3.23 -9.84
CA ILE A 120 0.31 -4.13 -8.71
C ILE A 120 -0.38 -3.55 -7.47
N ILE A 121 -0.99 -4.42 -6.68
CA ILE A 121 -1.59 -4.06 -5.39
C ILE A 121 -0.96 -4.85 -4.24
N ILE A 122 -0.81 -4.21 -3.09
CA ILE A 122 -0.49 -4.84 -1.81
C ILE A 122 -1.66 -4.51 -0.89
N ASP A 123 -2.43 -5.52 -0.48
CA ASP A 123 -3.68 -5.36 0.26
C ASP A 123 -3.60 -6.04 1.64
N ASP A 124 -4.38 -5.51 2.57
CA ASP A 124 -4.50 -5.94 3.95
C ASP A 124 -5.99 -5.90 4.31
N GLY A 125 -6.61 -7.08 4.29
CA GLY A 125 -8.03 -7.29 4.60
C GLY A 125 -8.93 -7.47 3.37
N GLY A 126 -8.44 -7.18 2.17
CA GLY A 126 -9.11 -7.46 0.90
C GLY A 126 -10.13 -6.40 0.46
N ASP A 127 -10.13 -5.21 1.04
CA ASP A 127 -11.08 -4.14 0.68
C ASP A 127 -10.79 -3.57 -0.71
N LEU A 128 -9.52 -3.33 -1.04
CA LEU A 128 -9.12 -2.85 -2.36
C LEU A 128 -9.46 -3.89 -3.44
N VAL A 129 -9.16 -5.17 -3.17
CA VAL A 129 -9.56 -6.28 -4.04
C VAL A 129 -11.08 -6.35 -4.22
N SER A 130 -11.84 -6.12 -3.16
CA SER A 130 -13.31 -6.16 -3.22
C SER A 130 -13.88 -5.07 -4.11
N LEU A 131 -13.31 -3.85 -4.07
CA LEU A 131 -13.67 -2.77 -4.99
C LEU A 131 -13.36 -3.16 -6.44
N LEU A 132 -12.17 -3.74 -6.69
CA LEU A 132 -11.76 -4.21 -8.02
C LEU A 132 -12.59 -5.38 -8.57
N HIS A 133 -13.27 -6.15 -7.72
CA HIS A 133 -14.21 -7.21 -8.14
C HIS A 133 -15.69 -6.77 -8.06
N GLY A 134 -15.93 -5.49 -7.78
CA GLY A 134 -17.25 -4.90 -7.63
C GLY A 134 -17.37 -3.58 -8.37
N SER A 135 -17.45 -2.49 -7.60
CA SER A 135 -17.76 -1.14 -8.11
C SER A 135 -16.69 -0.54 -9.03
N ARG A 136 -15.45 -1.04 -8.99
CA ARG A 136 -14.30 -0.57 -9.77
C ARG A 136 -13.70 -1.67 -10.66
N SER A 137 -14.56 -2.59 -11.11
CA SER A 137 -14.17 -3.70 -12.00
C SER A 137 -13.63 -3.25 -13.36
N ASP A 138 -13.92 -2.02 -13.78
CA ASP A 138 -13.32 -1.38 -14.95
C ASP A 138 -11.80 -1.21 -14.85
N LEU A 139 -11.26 -1.15 -13.62
CA LEU A 139 -9.83 -0.96 -13.38
C LEU A 139 -9.06 -2.28 -13.20
N ALA A 140 -9.75 -3.38 -12.88
CA ALA A 140 -9.14 -4.69 -12.67
C ALA A 140 -8.35 -5.19 -13.89
N VAL A 141 -8.74 -4.79 -15.10
CA VAL A 141 -8.04 -5.12 -16.35
C VAL A 141 -6.59 -4.63 -16.39
N ASN A 142 -6.24 -3.62 -15.60
CA ASN A 142 -4.88 -3.08 -15.55
C ASN A 142 -4.00 -3.81 -14.54
N VAL A 143 -4.59 -4.60 -13.64
CA VAL A 143 -3.88 -5.24 -12.53
C VAL A 143 -3.22 -6.53 -13.01
N LEU A 144 -1.89 -6.55 -12.95
CA LEU A 144 -1.06 -7.71 -13.26
C LEU A 144 -1.09 -8.76 -12.12
N GLY A 145 -1.28 -8.30 -10.89
CA GLY A 145 -1.45 -9.13 -9.71
C GLY A 145 -1.25 -8.35 -8.42
N GLY A 146 -1.20 -9.05 -7.31
CA GLY A 146 -0.95 -8.43 -6.02
C GLY A 146 -0.63 -9.42 -4.90
N SER A 147 -0.60 -8.91 -3.68
CA SER A 147 -0.42 -9.70 -2.47
C SER A 147 -1.44 -9.35 -1.41
N GLU A 148 -1.74 -10.31 -0.53
CA GLU A 148 -2.62 -10.13 0.63
C GLU A 148 -1.91 -10.59 1.91
N GLU A 149 -1.93 -9.72 2.92
CA GLU A 149 -1.21 -9.88 4.18
C GLU A 149 -2.00 -10.66 5.23
N THR A 150 -3.34 -10.62 5.20
CA THR A 150 -4.14 -11.15 6.31
C THR A 150 -4.77 -12.51 6.00
N THR A 151 -4.92 -13.32 7.05
CA THR A 151 -5.69 -14.58 6.96
C THR A 151 -7.10 -14.34 6.44
N THR A 152 -7.77 -13.27 6.88
CA THR A 152 -9.13 -12.93 6.46
C THR A 152 -9.20 -12.60 4.97
N GLY A 153 -8.31 -11.73 4.47
CA GLY A 153 -8.24 -11.41 3.06
C GLY A 153 -7.90 -12.63 2.21
N VAL A 154 -6.97 -13.48 2.65
CA VAL A 154 -6.62 -14.73 1.94
C VAL A 154 -7.82 -15.66 1.82
N LEU A 155 -8.65 -15.79 2.86
CA LEU A 155 -9.87 -16.59 2.80
C LEU A 155 -10.87 -16.02 1.77
N ARG A 156 -11.03 -14.69 1.71
CA ARG A 156 -11.86 -14.02 0.68
C ARG A 156 -11.33 -14.30 -0.73
N LEU A 157 -10.01 -14.22 -0.92
CA LEU A 157 -9.34 -14.52 -2.19
C LEU A 157 -9.54 -15.99 -2.62
N ARG A 158 -9.37 -16.93 -1.69
CA ARG A 158 -9.60 -18.36 -1.95
C ARG A 158 -11.05 -18.64 -2.34
N ALA A 159 -12.02 -17.99 -1.69
CA ALA A 159 -13.42 -18.10 -2.07
C ALA A 159 -13.67 -17.61 -3.51
N LEU A 160 -13.20 -16.41 -3.85
CA LEU A 160 -13.28 -15.88 -5.22
C LEU A 160 -12.61 -16.79 -6.26
N ALA A 161 -11.45 -17.35 -5.93
CA ALA A 161 -10.74 -18.27 -6.81
C ALA A 161 -11.51 -19.59 -7.00
N SER A 162 -12.07 -20.16 -5.93
CA SER A 162 -12.87 -21.39 -5.99
C SER A 162 -14.15 -21.23 -6.82
N GLU A 163 -14.68 -20.01 -6.89
CA GLU A 163 -15.82 -19.63 -7.72
C GLU A 163 -15.43 -19.27 -9.17
N GLY A 164 -14.13 -19.25 -9.51
CA GLY A 164 -13.65 -18.83 -10.83
C GLY A 164 -13.82 -17.34 -11.12
N ARG A 165 -13.94 -16.52 -10.07
CA ARG A 165 -14.22 -15.07 -10.15
C ARG A 165 -13.02 -14.17 -9.89
N LEU A 166 -11.91 -14.74 -9.41
CA LEU A 166 -10.68 -13.99 -9.17
C LEU A 166 -10.07 -13.56 -10.52
N SER A 167 -10.03 -12.25 -10.77
CA SER A 167 -9.71 -11.67 -12.08
C SER A 167 -8.22 -11.54 -12.37
N PHE A 168 -7.37 -11.55 -11.34
CA PHE A 168 -5.91 -11.41 -11.44
C PHE A 168 -5.22 -12.24 -10.34
N PRO A 169 -3.97 -12.68 -10.54
CA PRO A 169 -3.26 -13.51 -9.57
C PRO A 169 -2.95 -12.74 -8.28
N MET A 170 -3.07 -13.43 -7.15
CA MET A 170 -2.75 -12.90 -5.83
C MET A 170 -1.84 -13.86 -5.07
N ILE A 171 -0.83 -13.32 -4.39
CA ILE A 171 0.08 -14.05 -3.51
C ILE A 171 -0.40 -13.91 -2.06
N SER A 172 -0.57 -15.04 -1.38
CA SER A 172 -0.81 -15.07 0.07
C SER A 172 0.51 -14.85 0.80
N VAL A 173 0.75 -13.65 1.33
CA VAL A 173 1.95 -13.36 2.12
C VAL A 173 1.78 -13.87 3.56
N ASN A 174 0.54 -13.91 4.05
CA ASN A 174 0.18 -14.53 5.33
C ASN A 174 0.71 -15.97 5.50
N ASP A 175 0.83 -16.73 4.41
CA ASP A 175 1.25 -18.14 4.45
C ASP A 175 2.77 -18.32 4.28
N ALA A 176 3.55 -17.23 4.26
CA ALA A 176 5.01 -17.31 4.18
C ALA A 176 5.61 -17.71 5.54
N ASP A 177 6.52 -18.68 5.52
CA ASP A 177 7.34 -19.00 6.69
C ASP A 177 8.44 -17.94 6.86
N CYS A 178 8.32 -17.11 7.90
CA CYS A 178 9.20 -15.98 8.19
C CYS A 178 10.17 -16.26 9.36
#